data_AF-A0A438CVE3-F1
#
_entry.id   AF-A0A438CVE3-F1
#
_cell.length_a   1.000
_cell.length_b   1.000
_cell.length_c   1.000
_cell.angle_alpha   90.00
_cell.angle_beta   90.00
_cell.angle_gamma   90.00
#
_symmetry.space_group_name_H-M   'P 1'
#
loop_
_entity.id
_entity.type
_entity.pdbx_description
1 polymer ?
#
loop_
_entity_poly.entity_id
_entity_poly.type
_entity_poly.pdbx_seq_one_letter_code
_entity_poly.pdbx_strand_id
1 'polypeptide(L)'
;MGGIFSKKRDGEAPSVRINSQYAADLSSYEAACGLDPDLQSFDTTVQERTNRVINTLAVGVEVGVEVRSLSFDSLREVTDCLLEMNQEVVKVILECKKDIWKCKELFDLVEEYFDNSLRTLEFCTVLDKCLKRARDSQLIVQVALQRFEEEEKDGVGENKHLKTLQELRNFKAAGKPFSDDFFELFQSVYSGQKLMLEKLRQRKRKLDKKLKSLQGWRKVSTIIFVSAFVAVLIFSVVAAAIAAPPVVTALAGALAVPIGSMGKWFDSIWKKYEKELKGRREIISSMQVGSLIAIKDLEDIRVLVEKLEIDIESLLQNADFAIQEEDAVKLVIEEIKKKLHGFMETIEMLGQNTDKCSRDIRRARTVILQRIIRHPNSNN
;
A
#
# COMPACT_ATOMS: atom_id res chain seq x y z
N MET A 1 -58.46 -14.24 41.96
CA MET A 1 -58.94 -15.47 41.28
C MET A 1 -58.50 -15.41 39.83
N GLY A 2 -57.70 -16.39 39.37
CA GLY A 2 -57.40 -16.76 37.96
C GLY A 2 -56.62 -15.72 37.13
N GLY A 3 -55.55 -16.01 36.38
CA GLY A 3 -54.99 -17.26 35.89
C GLY A 3 -54.42 -17.04 34.47
N ILE A 4 -53.09 -16.99 34.36
CA ILE A 4 -52.15 -17.31 33.26
C ILE A 4 -52.72 -17.60 31.85
N PHE A 5 -52.16 -16.99 30.78
CA PHE A 5 -51.48 -17.73 29.69
C PHE A 5 -50.63 -16.83 28.76
N SER A 6 -49.41 -17.32 28.51
CA SER A 6 -48.34 -16.78 27.67
C SER A 6 -48.54 -17.10 26.19
N LYS A 7 -48.09 -16.21 25.29
CA LYS A 7 -47.54 -16.61 23.99
C LYS A 7 -46.51 -15.60 23.49
N LYS A 8 -45.23 -15.89 23.74
CA LYS A 8 -44.10 -15.40 22.94
C LYS A 8 -44.31 -15.84 21.49
N ARG A 9 -44.03 -14.94 20.54
CA ARG A 9 -43.59 -15.31 19.19
C ARG A 9 -42.18 -14.78 19.03
N ASP A 10 -41.25 -15.72 18.93
CA ASP A 10 -39.87 -15.51 18.49
C ASP A 10 -39.85 -15.23 16.99
N GLY A 11 -38.91 -14.39 16.56
CA GLY A 11 -38.64 -14.15 15.14
C GLY A 11 -38.21 -12.73 14.82
N GLU A 12 -37.21 -12.19 15.51
CA GLU A 12 -36.52 -10.98 15.05
C GLU A 12 -35.02 -11.27 15.05
N ALA A 13 -34.42 -11.21 13.85
CA ALA A 13 -32.97 -11.26 13.67
C ALA A 13 -32.32 -10.15 14.51
N PRO A 14 -31.08 -10.32 15.00
CA PRO A 14 -30.44 -9.27 15.79
C PRO A 14 -30.26 -8.03 14.92
N SER A 15 -31.14 -7.04 15.12
CA SER A 15 -31.04 -5.75 14.45
C SER A 15 -29.75 -5.09 14.95
N VAL A 16 -28.74 -5.03 14.09
CA VAL A 16 -27.57 -4.17 14.31
C VAL A 16 -28.12 -2.76 14.41
N ARG A 17 -28.12 -2.17 15.62
CA ARG A 17 -28.50 -0.77 15.82
C ARG A 17 -27.46 0.11 15.12
N ILE A 18 -27.73 0.44 13.86
CA ILE A 18 -26.97 1.44 13.11
C ILE A 18 -27.19 2.77 13.81
N ASN A 19 -26.12 3.38 14.31
CA ASN A 19 -26.15 4.70 14.92
C ASN A 19 -26.85 5.69 13.99
N SER A 20 -27.80 6.49 14.49
CA SER A 20 -28.67 7.37 13.67
C SER A 20 -27.92 8.37 12.79
N GLN A 21 -26.64 8.63 13.07
CA GLN A 21 -25.75 9.43 12.24
C GLN A 21 -25.41 8.81 10.88
N TYR A 22 -25.40 7.48 10.75
CA TYR A 22 -25.02 6.82 9.50
C TYR A 22 -26.20 6.43 8.62
N ALA A 23 -27.43 6.44 9.16
CA ALA A 23 -28.63 6.05 8.41
C ALA A 23 -28.96 7.03 7.27
N ALA A 24 -28.72 8.33 7.48
CA ALA A 24 -28.88 9.35 6.45
C ALA A 24 -27.82 9.22 5.34
N ASP A 25 -26.57 8.93 5.70
CA ASP A 25 -25.48 8.73 4.74
C ASP A 25 -25.67 7.42 3.94
N LEU A 26 -26.14 6.34 4.58
CA LEU A 26 -26.45 5.08 3.91
C LEU A 26 -27.60 5.21 2.91
N SER A 27 -28.69 5.88 3.30
CA SER A 27 -29.84 6.08 2.41
C SER A 27 -29.52 7.02 1.25
N SER A 28 -28.66 8.03 1.47
CA SER A 28 -28.11 8.86 0.41
C SER A 28 -27.23 8.06 -0.57
N TYR A 29 -26.38 7.19 -0.05
CA TYR A 29 -25.53 6.30 -0.85
C TYR A 29 -26.37 5.28 -1.66
N GLU A 30 -27.38 4.68 -1.04
CA GLU A 30 -28.28 3.70 -1.69
C GLU A 30 -29.09 4.35 -2.83
N ALA A 31 -29.56 5.59 -2.62
CA ALA A 31 -30.18 6.38 -3.68
C ALA A 31 -29.20 6.71 -4.82
N ALA A 32 -27.94 6.99 -4.51
CA ALA A 32 -26.91 7.24 -5.51
C ALA A 32 -26.57 5.98 -6.33
N CYS A 33 -26.54 4.80 -5.71
CA CYS A 33 -26.34 3.51 -6.40
C CYS A 33 -27.45 3.21 -7.40
N GLY A 34 -28.67 3.70 -7.18
CA GLY A 34 -29.78 3.57 -8.13
C GLY A 34 -29.66 4.48 -9.36
N LEU A 35 -28.76 5.47 -9.35
CA LEU A 35 -28.63 6.50 -10.38
C LEU A 35 -27.32 6.39 -11.18
N ASP A 36 -26.27 5.83 -10.57
CA ASP A 36 -24.93 5.72 -11.16
C ASP A 36 -24.55 4.25 -11.38
N PRO A 37 -24.44 3.78 -12.64
CA PRO A 37 -24.11 2.40 -12.96
C PRO A 37 -22.75 1.93 -12.43
N ASP A 38 -21.75 2.83 -12.37
CA ASP A 38 -20.41 2.51 -11.87
C ASP A 38 -20.44 2.34 -10.34
N LEU A 39 -21.21 3.20 -9.67
CA LEU A 39 -21.45 3.09 -8.22
C LEU A 39 -22.27 1.84 -7.87
N GLN A 40 -23.24 1.47 -8.71
CA GLN A 40 -24.01 0.23 -8.56
C GLN A 40 -23.14 -1.03 -8.68
N SER A 41 -22.23 -1.04 -9.67
CA SER A 41 -21.24 -2.10 -9.86
C SER A 41 -20.31 -2.22 -8.65
N PHE A 42 -19.82 -1.09 -8.14
CA PHE A 42 -19.01 -1.04 -6.93
C PHE A 42 -19.78 -1.58 -5.71
N ASP A 43 -21.03 -1.14 -5.51
CA ASP A 43 -21.86 -1.60 -4.40
C ASP A 43 -22.09 -3.12 -4.43
N THR A 44 -22.43 -3.66 -5.60
CA THR A 44 -22.62 -5.10 -5.81
C THR A 44 -21.35 -5.87 -5.44
N THR A 45 -20.18 -5.36 -5.85
CA THR A 45 -18.87 -5.94 -5.52
C THR A 45 -18.58 -5.91 -4.02
N VAL A 46 -18.92 -4.81 -3.34
CA VAL A 46 -18.76 -4.67 -1.88
C VAL A 46 -19.69 -5.64 -1.15
N GLN A 47 -20.95 -5.74 -1.56
CA GLN A 47 -21.92 -6.66 -0.96
C GLN A 47 -21.50 -8.12 -1.13
N GLU A 48 -21.11 -8.53 -2.34
CA GLU A 48 -20.66 -9.89 -2.62
C GLU A 48 -19.46 -10.29 -1.74
N ARG A 49 -18.45 -9.42 -1.68
CA ARG A 49 -17.23 -9.65 -0.90
C ARG A 49 -17.48 -9.63 0.62
N THR A 50 -18.37 -8.75 1.08
CA THR A 50 -18.80 -8.71 2.48
C THR A 50 -19.53 -9.99 2.87
N ASN A 51 -20.44 -10.47 2.01
CA ASN A 51 -21.16 -11.73 2.22
C ASN A 51 -20.20 -12.94 2.21
N ARG A 52 -19.18 -12.94 1.35
CA ARG A 52 -18.12 -13.96 1.33
C ARG A 52 -17.40 -14.06 2.68
N VAL A 53 -16.98 -12.92 3.23
CA VAL A 53 -16.33 -12.85 4.55
C VAL A 53 -17.27 -13.30 5.67
N ILE A 54 -18.53 -12.84 5.67
CA ILE A 54 -19.52 -13.22 6.68
C ILE A 54 -19.74 -14.75 6.68
N ASN A 55 -19.86 -15.35 5.50
CA ASN A 55 -20.05 -16.80 5.38
C ASN A 55 -18.82 -17.59 5.87
N THR A 56 -17.60 -17.15 5.51
CA THR A 56 -16.36 -17.77 5.99
C THR A 56 -16.23 -17.66 7.51
N LEU A 57 -16.61 -16.53 8.11
CA LEU A 57 -16.59 -16.32 9.56
C LEU A 57 -17.68 -17.13 10.27
N ALA A 58 -18.87 -17.28 9.67
CA ALA A 58 -19.97 -18.06 10.22
C ALA A 58 -19.65 -19.57 10.31
N VAL A 59 -18.96 -20.12 9.29
CA VAL A 59 -18.50 -21.51 9.28
C VAL A 59 -17.51 -21.80 10.41
N GLY A 60 -16.74 -20.81 10.86
CA GLY A 60 -15.84 -20.93 12.02
C GLY A 60 -16.54 -20.95 13.38
N VAL A 61 -17.82 -20.59 13.45
CA VAL A 61 -18.59 -20.42 14.69
C VAL A 61 -19.60 -21.56 14.94
N GLU A 62 -19.98 -22.33 13.92
CA GLU A 62 -20.96 -23.42 14.03
C GLU A 62 -20.37 -24.79 14.46
N VAL A 63 -19.60 -24.84 15.55
CA VAL A 63 -19.48 -26.06 16.37
C VAL A 63 -19.36 -25.66 17.84
N GLY A 64 -20.49 -25.70 18.55
CA GLY A 64 -20.64 -25.90 19.99
C GLY A 64 -19.62 -25.24 20.96
N VAL A 65 -20.06 -24.16 21.60
CA VAL A 65 -19.69 -23.72 22.97
C VAL A 65 -18.22 -23.93 23.36
N GLU A 66 -17.32 -23.18 22.73
CA GLU A 66 -16.12 -22.61 23.34
C GLU A 66 -15.54 -21.59 22.37
N VAL A 67 -15.04 -20.45 22.86
CA VAL A 67 -14.49 -19.35 22.05
C VAL A 67 -13.22 -19.86 21.35
N ARG A 68 -13.38 -20.46 20.16
CA ARG A 68 -12.27 -20.88 19.30
C ARG A 68 -11.74 -19.64 18.59
N SER A 69 -10.43 -19.46 18.65
CA SER A 69 -9.72 -18.46 17.86
C SER A 69 -10.09 -18.59 16.37
N LEU A 70 -10.24 -17.46 15.69
CA LEU A 70 -10.47 -17.41 14.24
C LEU A 70 -9.42 -18.27 13.53
N SER A 71 -9.85 -19.10 12.58
CA SER A 71 -8.92 -19.90 11.79
C SER A 71 -8.01 -18.98 10.97
N PHE A 72 -6.78 -19.42 10.72
CA PHE A 72 -5.83 -18.70 9.88
C PHE A 72 -6.41 -18.44 8.47
N ASP A 73 -7.21 -19.36 7.94
CA ASP A 73 -7.91 -19.21 6.67
C ASP A 73 -8.97 -18.09 6.73
N SER A 74 -9.69 -17.95 7.85
CA SER A 74 -10.66 -16.86 8.04
C SER A 74 -9.98 -15.49 8.11
N LEU A 75 -8.83 -15.39 8.80
CA LEU A 75 -8.05 -14.15 8.89
C LEU A 75 -7.43 -13.77 7.54
N ARG A 76 -7.00 -14.76 6.77
CA ARG A 76 -6.51 -14.58 5.41
C ARG A 76 -7.63 -14.07 4.49
N GLU A 77 -8.81 -14.68 4.53
CA GLU A 77 -9.97 -14.26 3.72
C GLU A 77 -10.40 -12.82 4.04
N VAL A 78 -10.41 -12.44 5.32
CA VAL A 78 -10.66 -11.06 5.75
C VAL A 78 -9.58 -10.11 5.22
N THR A 79 -8.31 -10.53 5.24
CA THR A 79 -7.19 -9.71 4.75
C THR A 79 -7.25 -9.53 3.24
N ASP A 80 -7.53 -10.59 2.49
CA ASP A 80 -7.67 -10.59 1.03
C ASP A 80 -8.86 -9.71 0.62
N CYS A 81 -9.99 -9.82 1.32
CA CYS A 81 -11.16 -8.98 1.11
C CYS A 81 -10.88 -7.48 1.37
N LEU A 82 -10.16 -7.15 2.45
CA LEU A 82 -9.75 -5.77 2.73
C LEU A 82 -8.78 -5.22 1.66
N LEU A 83 -7.87 -6.04 1.13
CA LEU A 83 -6.98 -5.64 0.05
C LEU A 83 -7.74 -5.37 -1.26
N GLU A 84 -8.65 -6.27 -1.63
CA GLU A 84 -9.49 -6.18 -2.82
C GLU A 84 -10.44 -4.97 -2.75
N MET A 85 -11.07 -4.73 -1.60
CA MET A 85 -11.90 -3.53 -1.38
C MET A 85 -11.09 -2.25 -1.52
N ASN A 86 -9.85 -2.22 -1.01
CA ASN A 86 -8.96 -1.08 -1.18
C ASN A 86 -8.60 -0.85 -2.66
N GLN A 87 -8.56 -1.88 -3.50
CA GLN A 87 -8.31 -1.75 -4.92
C GLN A 87 -9.51 -1.15 -5.68
N GLU A 88 -10.73 -1.59 -5.39
CA GLU A 88 -11.94 -1.03 -6.01
C GLU A 88 -12.19 0.40 -5.57
N VAL A 89 -11.97 0.71 -4.30
CA VAL A 89 -12.07 2.10 -3.79
C VAL A 89 -11.03 2.99 -4.47
N VAL A 90 -9.80 2.51 -4.69
CA VAL A 90 -8.79 3.25 -5.47
C VAL A 90 -9.28 3.49 -6.89
N LYS A 91 -9.81 2.46 -7.55
CA LYS A 91 -10.28 2.54 -8.93
C LYS A 91 -11.44 3.54 -9.08
N VAL A 92 -12.48 3.44 -8.25
CA VAL A 92 -13.62 4.37 -8.24
C VAL A 92 -13.17 5.79 -7.92
N ILE A 93 -12.29 6.00 -6.94
CA ILE A 93 -11.75 7.34 -6.63
C ILE A 93 -10.98 7.90 -7.82
N LEU A 94 -10.17 7.07 -8.51
CA LEU A 94 -9.40 7.48 -9.67
C LEU A 94 -10.32 7.81 -10.86
N GLU A 95 -11.34 6.98 -11.13
CA GLU A 95 -12.34 7.20 -12.19
C GLU A 95 -13.19 8.45 -11.91
N CYS A 96 -13.77 8.60 -10.71
CA CYS A 96 -14.56 9.77 -10.32
C CYS A 96 -13.73 11.07 -10.30
N LYS A 97 -12.40 10.99 -10.15
CA LYS A 97 -11.51 12.15 -10.17
C LYS A 97 -10.75 12.35 -11.48
N LYS A 98 -11.00 11.54 -12.51
CA LYS A 98 -10.32 11.64 -13.81
C LYS A 98 -10.46 13.03 -14.45
N ASP A 99 -11.65 13.63 -14.34
CA ASP A 99 -11.96 14.97 -14.84
C ASP A 99 -11.49 16.10 -13.89
N ILE A 100 -11.30 15.76 -12.62
CA ILE A 100 -10.87 16.67 -11.55
C ILE A 100 -9.36 16.93 -11.62
N TRP A 101 -8.60 15.95 -12.09
CA TRP A 101 -7.16 16.05 -12.26
C TRP A 101 -6.88 16.73 -13.60
N LYS A 102 -6.87 18.07 -13.61
CA LYS A 102 -6.47 18.92 -14.75
C LYS A 102 -5.06 18.63 -15.32
N CYS A 103 -4.38 17.58 -14.87
CA CYS A 103 -3.07 17.11 -15.31
C CYS A 103 -3.05 15.60 -15.43
N LYS A 104 -3.41 15.09 -16.61
CA LYS A 104 -3.29 13.69 -17.02
C LYS A 104 -1.95 13.06 -16.61
N GLU A 105 -0.84 13.79 -16.74
CA GLU A 105 0.48 13.29 -16.36
C GLU A 105 0.66 12.93 -14.87
N LEU A 106 -0.06 13.58 -13.96
CA LEU A 106 0.01 13.26 -12.53
C LEU A 106 -0.86 12.04 -12.21
N PHE A 107 -2.00 11.92 -12.90
CA PHE A 107 -2.89 10.78 -12.78
C PHE A 107 -2.19 9.50 -13.24
N ASP A 108 -1.65 9.49 -14.46
CA ASP A 108 -0.91 8.35 -15.02
C ASP A 108 0.25 7.92 -14.09
N LEU A 109 0.92 8.89 -13.45
CA LEU A 109 2.00 8.62 -12.50
C LEU A 109 1.50 8.01 -11.19
N VAL A 110 0.32 8.41 -10.71
CA VAL A 110 -0.27 7.87 -9.48
C VAL A 110 -0.79 6.45 -9.73
N GLU A 111 -1.41 6.20 -10.88
CA GLU A 111 -1.84 4.87 -11.31
C GLU A 111 -0.64 3.91 -11.39
N GLU A 112 0.44 4.32 -12.07
CA GLU A 112 1.67 3.52 -12.15
C GLU A 112 2.30 3.25 -10.76
N TYR A 113 2.20 4.21 -9.84
CA TYR A 113 2.63 4.01 -8.44
C TYR A 113 1.80 2.92 -7.75
N PHE A 114 0.48 2.96 -7.90
CA PHE A 114 -0.42 1.99 -7.29
C PHE A 114 -0.22 0.60 -7.88
N ASP A 115 0.00 0.47 -9.19
CA ASP A 115 0.29 -0.80 -9.84
C ASP A 115 1.60 -1.41 -9.34
N ASN A 116 2.68 -0.61 -9.28
CA ASN A 116 3.96 -1.08 -8.72
C ASN A 116 3.80 -1.53 -7.26
N SER A 117 3.03 -0.78 -6.46
CA SER A 117 2.78 -1.14 -5.07
C SER A 117 1.95 -2.42 -4.93
N LEU A 118 1.01 -2.68 -5.84
CA LEU A 118 0.22 -3.91 -5.86
C LEU A 118 1.10 -5.12 -6.18
N ARG A 119 1.95 -5.01 -7.21
CA ARG A 119 2.93 -6.05 -7.56
C ARG A 119 3.86 -6.38 -6.40
N THR A 120 4.24 -5.38 -5.59
CA THR A 120 5.02 -5.62 -4.36
C THR A 120 4.23 -6.43 -3.32
N LEU A 121 2.94 -6.17 -3.13
CA LEU A 121 2.08 -6.95 -2.23
C LEU A 121 1.88 -8.39 -2.73
N GLU A 122 1.70 -8.57 -4.04
CA GLU A 122 1.62 -9.89 -4.67
C GLU A 122 2.92 -10.67 -4.45
N PHE A 123 4.07 -10.03 -4.62
CA PHE A 123 5.37 -10.63 -4.29
C PHE A 123 5.47 -11.03 -2.82
N CYS A 124 5.05 -10.18 -1.88
CA CYS A 124 5.01 -10.54 -0.45
C CYS A 124 4.15 -11.79 -0.20
N THR A 125 3.05 -11.95 -0.93
CA THR A 125 2.19 -13.14 -0.85
C THR A 125 2.90 -14.40 -1.36
N VAL A 126 3.70 -14.28 -2.43
CA VAL A 126 4.54 -15.38 -2.91
C VAL A 126 5.63 -15.71 -1.89
N LEU A 127 6.28 -14.70 -1.33
CA LEU A 127 7.30 -14.86 -0.29
C LEU A 127 6.73 -15.56 0.96
N ASP A 128 5.52 -15.24 1.38
CA ASP A 128 4.83 -15.93 2.48
C ASP A 128 4.61 -17.42 2.20
N LYS A 129 4.30 -17.79 0.95
CA LYS A 129 4.21 -19.20 0.55
C LYS A 129 5.57 -19.90 0.62
N CYS A 130 6.64 -19.23 0.19
CA CYS A 130 8.00 -19.74 0.33
C CYS A 130 8.39 -19.92 1.81
N LEU A 131 8.05 -18.95 2.67
CA LEU A 131 8.26 -19.05 4.12
C LEU A 131 7.49 -20.19 4.77
N LYS A 132 6.26 -20.47 4.33
CA LYS A 132 5.51 -21.65 4.78
C LYS A 132 6.24 -22.94 4.43
N ARG A 133 6.70 -23.09 3.18
CA ARG A 133 7.53 -24.24 2.78
C ARG A 133 8.79 -24.37 3.64
N ALA A 134 9.47 -23.26 3.93
CA ALA A 134 10.66 -23.27 4.79
C ALA A 134 10.33 -23.73 6.23
N ARG A 135 9.19 -23.31 6.79
CA ARG A 135 8.71 -23.76 8.11
C ARG A 135 8.30 -25.24 8.10
N ASP A 136 7.70 -25.72 7.02
CA ASP A 136 7.39 -27.14 6.87
C ASP A 136 8.68 -27.97 6.84
N SER A 137 9.69 -27.52 6.08
CA SER A 137 11.02 -28.15 6.07
C SER A 137 11.70 -28.10 7.45
N GLN A 138 11.59 -26.99 8.17
CA GLN A 138 12.05 -26.87 9.56
C GLN A 138 11.42 -27.94 10.46
N LEU A 139 10.11 -28.15 10.35
CA LEU A 139 9.39 -29.14 11.16
C LEU A 139 9.89 -30.56 10.87
N ILE A 140 10.13 -30.91 9.61
CA ILE A 140 10.69 -32.22 9.24
C ILE A 140 12.06 -32.42 9.91
N VAL A 141 12.95 -31.41 9.89
CA VAL A 141 14.26 -31.49 10.56
C VAL A 141 14.10 -31.65 12.06
N GLN A 142 13.18 -30.93 12.70
CA GLN A 142 12.91 -31.09 14.14
C GLN A 142 12.41 -32.50 14.48
N VAL A 143 11.55 -33.08 13.65
CA VAL A 143 11.11 -34.47 13.82
C VAL A 143 12.29 -35.43 13.67
N ALA A 144 13.18 -35.23 12.68
CA ALA A 144 14.40 -36.04 12.55
C ALA A 144 15.28 -35.99 13.81
N LEU A 145 15.47 -34.80 14.40
CA LEU A 145 16.22 -34.64 15.65
C LEU A 145 15.55 -35.36 16.83
N GLN A 146 14.22 -35.29 16.93
CA GLN A 146 13.48 -36.00 17.97
C GLN A 146 13.60 -37.53 17.80
N ARG A 147 13.46 -38.04 16.57
CA ARG A 147 13.65 -39.46 16.28
C ARG A 147 15.04 -39.94 16.66
N PHE A 148 16.06 -39.12 16.41
CA PHE A 148 17.43 -39.44 16.79
C PHE A 148 17.59 -39.58 18.31
N GLU A 149 17.01 -38.66 19.08
CA GLU A 149 17.05 -38.70 20.54
C GLU A 149 16.26 -39.89 21.13
N GLU A 150 15.18 -40.31 20.48
CA GLU A 150 14.43 -41.54 20.81
C GLU A 150 15.29 -42.79 20.53
N GLU A 151 15.87 -42.88 19.33
CA GLU A 151 16.66 -44.03 18.87
C GLU A 151 18.00 -44.20 19.63
N GLU A 152 18.59 -43.11 20.15
CA GLU A 152 19.77 -43.19 21.03
C GLU A 152 19.43 -43.75 22.43
N LYS A 153 18.19 -43.59 22.91
CA LYS A 153 17.76 -44.09 24.24
C LYS A 153 17.37 -45.56 24.21
N ASP A 154 16.79 -46.03 23.11
CA ASP A 154 16.22 -47.39 23.00
C ASP A 154 17.27 -48.50 22.83
N GLY A 155 18.54 -48.18 22.58
CA GLY A 155 19.69 -49.07 22.79
C GLY A 155 19.75 -50.35 21.94
N VAL A 156 20.59 -50.32 20.90
CA VAL A 156 21.20 -51.47 20.19
C VAL A 156 20.24 -52.41 19.44
N GLY A 157 20.09 -52.14 18.15
CA GLY A 157 19.63 -53.10 17.13
C GLY A 157 20.28 -52.78 15.77
N GLU A 158 20.32 -53.74 14.85
CA GLU A 158 20.91 -53.63 13.49
C GLU A 158 20.38 -52.46 12.64
N ASN A 159 19.30 -51.81 13.08
CA ASN A 159 18.57 -50.76 12.39
C ASN A 159 18.66 -49.41 13.13
N LYS A 160 19.87 -49.03 13.55
CA LYS A 160 20.10 -47.78 14.28
C LYS A 160 19.82 -46.58 13.37
N HIS A 161 19.09 -45.59 13.87
CA HIS A 161 18.77 -44.34 13.16
C HIS A 161 17.86 -44.43 11.93
N LEU A 162 17.18 -45.56 11.68
CA LEU A 162 16.32 -45.71 10.50
C LEU A 162 15.24 -44.63 10.39
N LYS A 163 14.57 -44.28 11.50
CA LYS A 163 13.51 -43.25 11.49
C LYS A 163 14.11 -41.88 11.27
N THR A 164 15.26 -41.59 11.89
CA THR A 164 16.01 -40.35 11.65
C THR A 164 16.36 -40.20 10.18
N LEU A 165 16.95 -41.22 9.56
CA LEU A 165 17.33 -41.22 8.15
C LEU A 165 16.12 -41.09 7.22
N GLN A 166 14.99 -41.70 7.58
CA GLN A 166 13.75 -41.54 6.83
C GLN A 166 13.26 -40.09 6.81
N GLU A 167 13.29 -39.40 7.96
CA GLU A 167 12.90 -38.00 8.02
C GLU A 167 13.90 -37.07 7.29
N LEU A 168 15.20 -37.40 7.32
CA LEU A 168 16.19 -36.68 6.51
C LEU A 168 15.95 -36.86 5.01
N ARG A 169 15.50 -38.04 4.56
CA ARG A 169 15.05 -38.27 3.17
C ARG A 169 13.81 -37.44 2.84
N ASN A 170 12.84 -37.35 3.75
CA ASN A 170 11.65 -36.50 3.59
C ASN A 170 12.05 -35.02 3.47
N PHE A 171 13.00 -34.55 4.29
CA PHE A 171 13.54 -33.19 4.22
C PHE A 171 14.23 -32.91 2.88
N LYS A 172 15.05 -33.84 2.39
CA LYS A 172 15.69 -33.74 1.08
C LYS A 172 14.65 -33.68 -0.05
N ALA A 173 13.59 -34.47 0.05
CA ALA A 173 12.49 -34.46 -0.92
C ALA A 173 11.68 -33.14 -0.91
N ALA A 174 11.57 -32.47 0.24
CA ALA A 174 10.91 -31.16 0.34
C ALA A 174 11.70 -30.06 -0.40
N GLY A 175 13.03 -30.18 -0.47
CA GLY A 175 13.91 -29.32 -1.27
C GLY A 175 13.97 -27.87 -0.80
N LYS A 176 14.34 -26.97 -1.73
CA LYS A 176 14.50 -25.54 -1.45
C LYS A 176 13.15 -24.78 -1.47
N PRO A 177 12.97 -23.77 -0.61
CA PRO A 177 11.73 -23.00 -0.53
C PRO A 177 11.58 -21.95 -1.65
N PHE A 178 12.65 -21.62 -2.36
CA PHE A 178 12.65 -20.63 -3.44
C PHE A 178 12.91 -21.31 -4.79
N SER A 179 12.22 -20.84 -5.83
CA SER A 179 12.37 -21.30 -7.22
C SER A 179 12.95 -20.17 -8.08
N ASP A 180 13.41 -20.50 -9.28
CA ASP A 180 13.90 -19.50 -10.24
C ASP A 180 12.83 -18.41 -10.53
N ASP A 181 11.58 -18.82 -10.72
CA ASP A 181 10.43 -17.91 -10.89
C ASP A 181 10.28 -16.90 -9.74
N PHE A 182 10.60 -17.30 -8.51
CA PHE A 182 10.55 -16.39 -7.36
C PHE A 182 11.60 -15.27 -7.50
N PHE A 183 12.81 -15.61 -7.95
CA PHE A 183 13.88 -14.64 -8.15
C PHE A 183 13.59 -13.72 -9.33
N GLU A 184 13.02 -14.24 -10.42
CA GLU A 184 12.57 -13.42 -11.54
C GLU A 184 11.49 -12.41 -11.10
N LEU A 185 10.51 -12.87 -10.32
CA LEU A 185 9.47 -12.00 -9.75
C LEU A 185 10.09 -10.93 -8.84
N PHE A 186 11.01 -11.31 -7.95
CA PHE A 186 11.71 -10.36 -7.08
C PHE A 186 12.43 -9.29 -7.89
N GLN A 187 13.21 -9.68 -8.91
CA GLN A 187 13.95 -8.73 -9.76
C GLN A 187 13.03 -7.79 -10.52
N SER A 188 11.89 -8.31 -11.03
CA SER A 188 10.87 -7.51 -11.70
C SER A 188 10.28 -6.45 -10.76
N VAL A 189 9.87 -6.84 -9.55
CA VAL A 189 9.30 -5.93 -8.54
C VAL A 189 10.34 -4.89 -8.08
N TYR A 190 11.56 -5.33 -7.78
CA TYR A 190 12.64 -4.44 -7.33
C TYR A 190 13.01 -3.42 -8.40
N SER A 191 13.11 -3.84 -9.67
CA SER A 191 13.37 -2.95 -10.80
C SER A 191 12.21 -1.98 -11.05
N GLY A 192 10.97 -2.45 -10.93
CA GLY A 192 9.76 -1.63 -11.02
C GLY A 192 9.76 -0.50 -9.98
N GLN A 193 10.06 -0.82 -8.71
CA GLN A 193 10.14 0.18 -7.63
C GLN A 193 11.26 1.21 -7.88
N LYS A 194 12.44 0.79 -8.36
CA LYS A 194 13.53 1.71 -8.73
C LYS A 194 13.15 2.65 -9.86
N LEU A 195 12.56 2.12 -10.94
CA LEU A 195 12.10 2.91 -12.07
C LEU A 195 11.04 3.93 -11.65
N MET A 196 10.10 3.51 -10.81
CA MET A 196 9.07 4.37 -10.24
C MET A 196 9.69 5.54 -9.45
N LEU A 197 10.65 5.25 -8.57
CA LEU A 197 11.36 6.27 -7.81
C LEU A 197 12.10 7.27 -8.72
N GLU A 198 12.71 6.80 -9.80
CA GLU A 198 13.37 7.65 -10.79
C GLU A 198 12.38 8.61 -11.48
N LYS A 199 11.26 8.07 -11.99
CA LYS A 199 10.18 8.85 -12.59
C LYS A 199 9.66 9.93 -11.63
N LEU A 200 9.43 9.56 -10.38
CA LEU A 200 9.02 10.51 -9.33
C LEU A 200 10.06 11.60 -9.09
N ARG A 201 11.36 11.24 -9.01
CA ARG A 201 12.48 12.20 -8.88
C ARG A 201 12.56 13.16 -10.05
N GLN A 202 12.38 12.66 -11.28
CA GLN A 202 12.39 13.49 -12.47
C GLN A 202 11.22 14.47 -12.48
N ARG A 203 10.00 13.97 -12.18
CA ARG A 203 8.78 14.80 -12.14
C ARG A 203 8.84 15.85 -11.03
N LYS A 204 9.31 15.50 -9.83
CA LYS A 204 9.53 16.48 -8.75
C LYS A 204 10.49 17.58 -9.16
N ARG A 205 11.64 17.24 -9.77
CA ARG A 205 12.61 18.22 -10.29
C ARG A 205 11.98 19.17 -11.31
N LYS A 206 11.14 18.67 -12.22
CA LYS A 206 10.39 19.50 -13.17
C LYS A 206 9.44 20.46 -12.46
N LEU A 207 8.70 19.99 -11.45
CA LEU A 207 7.82 20.87 -10.64
C LEU A 207 8.60 21.91 -9.84
N ASP A 208 9.72 21.53 -9.22
CA ASP A 208 10.58 22.47 -8.48
C ASP A 208 11.10 23.60 -9.38
N LYS A 209 11.47 23.28 -10.63
CA LYS A 209 11.85 24.29 -11.64
C LYS A 209 10.69 25.21 -11.98
N LYS A 210 9.47 24.67 -12.19
CA LYS A 210 8.26 25.47 -12.48
C LYS A 210 7.88 26.40 -11.31
N LEU A 211 8.00 25.93 -10.07
CA LEU A 211 7.76 26.76 -8.88
C LEU A 211 8.76 27.90 -8.77
N LYS A 212 10.06 27.64 -9.03
CA LYS A 212 11.09 28.68 -9.08
C LYS A 212 10.84 29.70 -10.20
N SER A 213 10.47 29.23 -11.40
CA SER A 213 10.19 30.13 -12.53
C SER A 213 8.97 31.00 -12.28
N LEU A 214 7.93 30.47 -11.61
CA LEU A 214 6.77 31.26 -11.21
C LEU A 214 7.12 32.41 -10.27
N GLN A 215 8.00 32.17 -9.30
CA GLN A 215 8.45 33.23 -8.40
C GLN A 215 9.19 34.34 -9.17
N GLY A 216 9.98 33.97 -10.18
CA GLY A 216 10.60 34.93 -11.10
C GLY A 216 9.58 35.68 -11.95
N TRP A 217 8.65 34.97 -12.57
CA TRP A 217 7.63 35.54 -13.45
C TRP A 217 6.65 36.47 -12.72
N ARG A 218 6.32 36.16 -11.46
CA ARG A 218 5.53 37.06 -10.60
C ARG A 218 6.23 38.42 -10.48
N LYS A 219 7.53 38.45 -10.15
CA LYS A 219 8.32 39.69 -10.04
C LYS A 219 8.33 40.47 -11.35
N VAL A 220 8.59 39.79 -12.47
CA VAL A 220 8.62 40.42 -13.81
C VAL A 220 7.24 41.00 -14.17
N SER A 221 6.16 40.23 -13.97
CA SER A 221 4.79 40.68 -14.26
C SER A 221 4.38 41.88 -13.42
N THR A 222 4.78 41.94 -12.15
CA THR A 222 4.55 43.09 -11.27
C THR A 222 5.31 44.32 -11.76
N ILE A 223 6.59 44.17 -12.16
CA ILE A 223 7.40 45.29 -12.69
C ILE A 223 6.78 45.84 -13.98
N ILE A 224 6.41 44.97 -14.92
CA ILE A 224 5.79 45.37 -16.20
C ILE A 224 4.45 46.08 -15.95
N PHE A 225 3.63 45.57 -15.03
CA PHE A 225 2.35 46.17 -14.72
C PHE A 225 2.50 47.57 -14.11
N VAL A 226 3.41 47.72 -13.14
CA VAL A 226 3.69 49.01 -12.51
C VAL A 226 4.25 50.01 -13.52
N SER A 227 5.17 49.58 -14.41
CA SER A 227 5.74 50.46 -15.42
C SER A 227 4.71 50.91 -16.45
N ALA A 228 3.85 50.01 -16.93
CA ALA A 228 2.75 50.33 -17.84
C ALA A 228 1.75 51.29 -17.20
N PHE A 229 1.39 51.07 -15.94
CA PHE A 229 0.48 51.95 -15.21
C PHE A 229 1.05 53.37 -15.07
N VAL A 230 2.31 53.50 -14.66
CA VAL A 230 2.99 54.81 -14.56
C VAL A 230 3.06 55.52 -15.91
N ALA A 231 3.35 54.79 -17.00
CA ALA A 231 3.37 55.37 -18.35
C ALA A 231 2.00 55.94 -18.74
N VAL A 232 0.90 55.20 -18.49
CA VAL A 232 -0.46 55.67 -18.74
C VAL A 232 -0.78 56.94 -17.94
N LEU A 233 -0.35 57.03 -16.68
CA LEU A 233 -0.54 58.24 -15.88
C LEU A 233 0.17 59.45 -16.49
N ILE A 234 1.43 59.28 -16.91
CA ILE A 234 2.22 60.37 -17.51
C ILE A 234 1.55 60.86 -18.80
N PHE A 235 1.17 59.95 -19.71
CA PHE A 235 0.48 60.31 -20.95
C PHE A 235 -0.87 61.00 -20.68
N SER A 236 -1.60 60.56 -19.65
CA SER A 236 -2.87 61.16 -19.24
C SER A 236 -2.70 62.60 -18.76
N VAL A 237 -1.68 62.88 -17.94
CA VAL A 237 -1.37 64.24 -17.48
C VAL A 237 -0.96 65.14 -18.64
N VAL A 238 -0.10 64.65 -19.55
CA VAL A 238 0.33 65.43 -20.74
C VAL A 238 -0.86 65.76 -21.64
N ALA A 239 -1.76 64.81 -21.90
CA ALA A 239 -2.96 65.05 -22.69
C ALA A 239 -3.90 66.09 -22.05
N ALA A 240 -4.08 66.04 -20.73
CA ALA A 240 -4.92 66.99 -20.00
C ALA A 240 -4.32 68.40 -19.89
N ALA A 241 -2.99 68.54 -19.95
CA ALA A 241 -2.35 69.86 -20.01
C ALA A 241 -2.53 70.54 -21.39
N ILE A 242 -2.73 69.74 -22.45
CA ILE A 242 -2.91 70.23 -23.83
C ILE A 242 -4.39 70.50 -24.15
N ALA A 243 -5.33 69.74 -23.56
CA ALA A 243 -6.77 69.94 -23.72
C ALA A 243 -7.31 70.90 -22.64
N ALA A 244 -8.19 71.84 -23.03
CA ALA A 244 -8.72 72.92 -22.21
C ALA A 244 -9.22 72.52 -20.78
N PRO A 245 -9.35 73.50 -19.83
CA PRO A 245 -9.59 73.26 -18.40
C PRO A 245 -10.71 72.27 -17.98
N PRO A 246 -11.84 72.12 -18.70
CA PRO A 246 -12.92 71.19 -18.31
C PRO A 246 -12.55 69.71 -18.35
N VAL A 247 -11.50 69.32 -19.08
CA VAL A 247 -11.09 67.91 -19.23
C VAL A 247 -10.29 67.42 -18.01
N VAL A 248 -9.64 68.33 -17.28
CA VAL A 248 -8.80 68.03 -16.11
C VAL A 248 -9.61 67.44 -14.95
N THR A 249 -10.85 67.91 -14.74
CA THR A 249 -11.75 67.43 -13.68
C THR A 249 -12.33 66.04 -13.96
N ALA A 250 -12.60 65.68 -15.21
CA ALA A 250 -13.06 64.34 -15.59
C ALA A 250 -11.94 63.29 -15.46
N LEU A 251 -10.69 63.67 -15.77
CA LEU A 251 -9.53 62.79 -15.68
C LEU A 251 -9.16 62.43 -14.24
N ALA A 252 -9.27 63.37 -13.29
CA ALA A 252 -9.01 63.12 -11.87
C ALA A 252 -9.90 62.00 -11.29
N GLY A 253 -11.13 61.84 -11.78
CA GLY A 253 -12.02 60.74 -11.42
C GLY A 253 -11.65 59.39 -12.05
N ALA A 254 -11.11 59.37 -13.27
CA ALA A 254 -10.66 58.16 -13.95
C ALA A 254 -9.31 57.62 -13.40
N LEU A 255 -8.44 58.52 -12.93
CA LEU A 255 -7.19 58.16 -12.23
C LEU A 255 -7.45 57.59 -10.83
N ALA A 256 -8.66 57.71 -10.31
CA ALA A 256 -9.08 57.12 -9.04
C ALA A 256 -9.44 55.63 -9.15
N VAL A 257 -9.36 55.00 -10.34
CA VAL A 257 -9.52 53.54 -10.46
C VAL A 257 -8.43 52.86 -9.63
N PRO A 258 -8.79 52.10 -8.57
CA PRO A 258 -7.82 51.60 -7.65
C PRO A 258 -6.97 50.51 -8.33
N ILE A 259 -5.68 50.81 -8.53
CA ILE A 259 -4.60 49.85 -8.85
C ILE A 259 -4.71 48.58 -7.99
N GLY A 260 -5.21 48.74 -6.76
CA GLY A 260 -5.45 47.66 -5.81
C GLY A 260 -6.43 46.58 -6.31
N SER A 261 -7.35 46.85 -7.24
CA SER A 261 -8.30 45.84 -7.73
C SER A 261 -7.65 44.87 -8.73
N MET A 262 -6.91 45.41 -9.72
CA MET A 262 -6.27 44.61 -10.76
C MET A 262 -5.04 43.85 -10.23
N GLY A 263 -4.27 44.46 -9.31
CA GLY A 263 -3.16 43.78 -8.62
C GLY A 263 -3.63 42.58 -7.78
N LYS A 264 -4.78 42.68 -7.10
CA LYS A 264 -5.38 41.57 -6.33
C LYS A 264 -5.83 40.42 -7.24
N TRP A 265 -6.34 40.71 -8.43
CA TRP A 265 -6.74 39.68 -9.41
C TRP A 265 -5.54 38.87 -9.92
N PHE A 266 -4.46 39.52 -10.36
CA PHE A 266 -3.24 38.83 -10.80
C PHE A 266 -2.57 38.03 -9.69
N ASP A 267 -2.51 38.58 -8.47
CA ASP A 267 -1.99 37.87 -7.30
C ASP A 267 -2.83 36.61 -6.99
N SER A 268 -4.16 36.70 -7.09
CA SER A 268 -5.07 35.57 -6.93
C SER A 268 -4.80 34.45 -7.95
N ILE A 269 -4.64 34.80 -9.23
CA ILE A 269 -4.30 33.84 -10.30
C ILE A 269 -2.98 33.14 -10.00
N TRP A 270 -1.94 33.89 -9.63
CA TRP A 270 -0.63 33.31 -9.34
C TRP A 270 -0.63 32.46 -8.07
N LYS A 271 -1.37 32.86 -7.04
CA LYS A 271 -1.53 32.07 -5.82
C LYS A 271 -2.28 30.77 -6.09
N LYS A 272 -3.32 30.80 -6.94
CA LYS A 272 -4.07 29.60 -7.34
C LYS A 272 -3.16 28.60 -8.06
N TYR A 273 -2.40 29.05 -9.05
CA TYR A 273 -1.46 28.19 -9.79
C TYR A 273 -0.29 27.69 -8.92
N GLU A 274 0.27 28.54 -8.04
CA GLU A 274 1.31 28.14 -7.09
C GLU A 274 0.79 27.08 -6.10
N LYS A 275 -0.42 27.27 -5.57
CA LYS A 275 -1.09 26.31 -4.66
C LYS A 275 -1.27 24.96 -5.34
N GLU A 276 -1.72 24.96 -6.60
CA GLU A 276 -1.88 23.75 -7.39
C GLU A 276 -0.54 23.02 -7.58
N LEU A 277 0.53 23.70 -8.02
CA LEU A 277 1.84 23.08 -8.19
C LEU A 277 2.43 22.55 -6.87
N LYS A 278 2.26 23.28 -5.76
CA LYS A 278 2.68 22.80 -4.43
C LYS A 278 1.93 21.53 -4.04
N GLY A 279 0.64 21.47 -4.35
CA GLY A 279 -0.18 20.29 -4.13
C GLY A 279 0.30 19.05 -4.89
N ARG A 280 0.53 19.21 -6.19
CA ARG A 280 1.08 18.13 -7.03
C ARG A 280 2.45 17.68 -6.54
N ARG A 281 3.31 18.62 -6.14
CA ARG A 281 4.64 18.35 -5.58
C ARG A 281 4.55 17.55 -4.29
N GLU A 282 3.60 17.85 -3.42
CA GLU A 282 3.39 17.17 -2.15
C GLU A 282 2.99 15.70 -2.36
N ILE A 283 2.08 15.43 -3.31
CA ILE A 283 1.67 14.07 -3.68
C ILE A 283 2.89 13.28 -4.21
N ILE A 284 3.65 13.85 -5.16
CA ILE A 284 4.86 13.23 -5.70
C ILE A 284 5.91 12.98 -4.60
N SER A 285 6.14 13.96 -3.71
CA SER A 285 7.12 13.80 -2.63
C SER A 285 6.71 12.69 -1.66
N SER A 286 5.41 12.48 -1.48
CA SER A 286 4.88 11.39 -0.67
C SER A 286 5.12 10.02 -1.31
N MET A 287 4.84 9.91 -2.62
CA MET A 287 5.10 8.68 -3.38
C MET A 287 6.59 8.34 -3.38
N GLN A 288 7.47 9.35 -3.42
CA GLN A 288 8.92 9.14 -3.31
C GLN A 288 9.34 8.51 -1.99
N VAL A 289 8.78 9.00 -0.88
CA VAL A 289 9.06 8.45 0.45
C VAL A 289 8.58 7.00 0.51
N GLY A 290 7.36 6.73 0.05
CA GLY A 290 6.83 5.36 -0.02
C GLY A 290 7.69 4.43 -0.90
N SER A 291 8.12 4.89 -2.07
CA SER A 291 8.98 4.10 -2.98
C SER A 291 10.36 3.83 -2.37
N LEU A 292 10.92 4.81 -1.63
CA LEU A 292 12.21 4.64 -0.95
C LEU A 292 12.13 3.59 0.17
N ILE A 293 11.05 3.62 0.96
CA ILE A 293 10.79 2.63 2.01
C ILE A 293 10.65 1.24 1.38
N ALA A 294 9.83 1.11 0.32
CA ALA A 294 9.64 -0.14 -0.41
C ALA A 294 10.95 -0.75 -0.93
N ILE A 295 11.83 0.07 -1.53
CA ILE A 295 13.14 -0.38 -2.02
C ILE A 295 14.02 -0.88 -0.87
N LYS A 296 14.03 -0.16 0.27
CA LYS A 296 14.80 -0.57 1.45
C LYS A 296 14.28 -1.89 2.01
N ASP A 297 12.97 -2.03 2.17
CA ASP A 297 12.37 -3.28 2.66
C ASP A 297 12.68 -4.46 1.73
N LEU A 298 12.65 -4.25 0.41
CA LEU A 298 13.04 -5.27 -0.57
C LEU A 298 14.54 -5.62 -0.51
N GLU A 299 15.41 -4.67 -0.19
CA GLU A 299 16.84 -4.95 0.03
C GLU A 299 17.06 -5.77 1.31
N ASP A 300 16.37 -5.42 2.39
CA ASP A 300 16.43 -6.16 3.65
C ASP A 300 15.89 -7.59 3.46
N ILE A 301 14.80 -7.75 2.68
CA ILE A 301 14.26 -9.06 2.28
C ILE A 301 15.29 -9.86 1.46
N ARG A 302 15.93 -9.24 0.46
CA ARG A 302 16.91 -9.92 -0.40
C ARG A 302 18.03 -10.56 0.41
N VAL A 303 18.62 -9.79 1.33
CA VAL A 303 19.73 -10.28 2.17
C VAL A 303 19.30 -11.47 3.02
N LEU A 304 18.07 -11.44 3.56
CA LEU A 304 17.54 -12.55 4.36
C LEU A 304 17.17 -13.78 3.52
N VAL A 305 16.69 -13.59 2.28
CA VAL A 305 16.47 -14.69 1.33
C VAL A 305 17.80 -15.36 1.00
N GLU A 306 18.83 -14.60 0.64
CA GLU A 306 20.18 -15.12 0.36
C GLU A 306 20.75 -15.89 1.57
N LYS A 307 20.57 -15.36 2.78
CA LYS A 307 20.97 -16.07 4.02
C LYS A 307 20.19 -17.37 4.19
N LEU A 308 18.87 -17.37 3.96
CA LEU A 308 18.04 -18.55 4.13
C LEU A 308 18.40 -19.65 3.12
N GLU A 309 18.76 -19.27 1.90
CA GLU A 309 19.28 -20.22 0.90
C GLU A 309 20.58 -20.89 1.34
N ILE A 310 21.50 -20.12 1.92
CA ILE A 310 22.76 -20.66 2.45
C ILE A 310 22.46 -21.61 3.63
N ASP A 311 21.59 -21.20 4.55
CA ASP A 311 21.21 -22.00 5.72
C ASP A 311 20.59 -23.34 5.29
N ILE A 312 19.64 -23.33 4.35
CA ILE A 312 18.96 -24.56 3.91
C ILE A 312 19.86 -25.46 3.06
N GLU A 313 20.71 -24.89 2.19
CA GLU A 313 21.69 -25.66 1.41
C GLU A 313 22.65 -26.41 2.34
N SER A 314 23.12 -25.74 3.40
CA SER A 314 24.00 -26.33 4.40
C SER A 314 23.34 -27.50 5.16
N LEU A 315 22.04 -27.38 5.46
CA LEU A 315 21.25 -28.46 6.08
C LEU A 315 21.01 -29.62 5.12
N LEU A 316 20.71 -29.35 3.84
CA LEU A 316 20.50 -30.36 2.82
C LEU A 316 21.77 -31.18 2.56
N GLN A 317 22.94 -30.52 2.52
CA GLN A 317 24.23 -31.19 2.39
C GLN A 317 24.53 -32.11 3.58
N ASN A 318 24.25 -31.65 4.81
CA ASN A 318 24.36 -32.50 5.99
C ASN A 318 23.40 -33.70 5.90
N ALA A 319 22.14 -33.48 5.54
CA ALA A 319 21.16 -34.56 5.39
C ALA A 319 21.60 -35.59 4.35
N ASP A 320 22.12 -35.15 3.20
CA ASP A 320 22.64 -36.03 2.16
C ASP A 320 23.83 -36.87 2.65
N PHE A 321 24.76 -36.26 3.37
CA PHE A 321 25.91 -36.97 3.94
C PHE A 321 25.49 -38.01 4.98
N ALA A 322 24.53 -37.70 5.88
CA ALA A 322 23.99 -38.70 6.81
C ALA A 322 23.29 -39.87 6.11
N ILE A 323 22.62 -39.62 4.98
CA ILE A 323 21.94 -40.66 4.19
C ILE A 323 22.95 -41.58 3.48
N GLN A 324 24.11 -41.04 3.07
CA GLN A 324 25.15 -41.79 2.38
C GLN A 324 26.06 -42.56 3.34
N GLU A 325 26.37 -41.98 4.50
CA GLU A 325 27.30 -42.52 5.50
C GLU A 325 26.59 -42.76 6.83
N GLU A 326 25.94 -43.93 6.97
CA GLU A 326 25.11 -44.27 8.14
C GLU A 326 25.93 -44.28 9.45
N ASP A 327 27.22 -44.59 9.39
CA ASP A 327 28.13 -44.58 10.55
C ASP A 327 28.42 -43.16 11.07
N ALA A 328 28.20 -42.12 10.25
CA ALA A 328 28.47 -40.73 10.59
C ALA A 328 27.24 -39.97 11.13
N VAL A 329 26.05 -40.59 11.14
CA VAL A 329 24.76 -39.95 11.46
C VAL A 329 24.81 -39.13 12.75
N LYS A 330 25.44 -39.66 13.80
CA LYS A 330 25.56 -38.96 15.09
C LYS A 330 26.30 -37.63 14.98
N LEU A 331 27.44 -37.59 14.30
CA LEU A 331 28.22 -36.36 14.10
C LEU A 331 27.45 -35.34 13.26
N VAL A 332 26.75 -35.83 12.23
CA VAL A 332 25.98 -35.01 11.31
C VAL A 332 24.77 -34.39 12.00
N ILE A 333 24.07 -35.16 12.83
CA ILE A 333 22.91 -34.68 13.60
C ILE A 333 23.32 -33.57 14.57
N GLU A 334 24.46 -33.70 15.24
CA GLU A 334 24.99 -32.62 16.09
C GLU A 334 25.28 -31.34 15.28
N GLU A 335 25.76 -31.47 14.04
CA GLU A 335 25.98 -30.33 13.16
C GLU A 335 24.66 -29.72 12.65
N ILE A 336 23.67 -30.55 12.30
CA ILE A 336 22.31 -30.11 11.96
C ILE A 336 21.70 -29.34 13.13
N LYS A 337 21.82 -29.85 14.37
CA LYS A 337 21.29 -29.22 15.57
C LYS A 337 21.87 -27.82 15.80
N LYS A 338 23.17 -27.63 15.57
CA LYS A 338 23.83 -26.31 15.64
C LYS A 338 23.31 -25.34 14.57
N LYS A 339 23.18 -25.81 13.32
CA LYS A 339 22.76 -24.97 12.18
C LYS A 339 21.27 -24.64 12.19
N LEU A 340 20.44 -25.52 12.75
CA LEU A 340 18.98 -25.36 12.79
C LEU A 340 18.55 -24.05 13.45
N HIS A 341 19.25 -23.60 14.49
CA HIS A 341 18.92 -22.34 15.16
C HIS A 341 19.04 -21.13 14.22
N GLY A 342 20.12 -21.04 13.44
CA GLY A 342 20.31 -19.96 12.47
C GLY A 342 19.25 -19.97 11.36
N PHE A 343 18.91 -21.17 10.86
CA PHE A 343 17.83 -21.35 9.89
C PHE A 343 16.49 -20.84 10.42
N MET A 344 16.13 -21.21 11.65
CA MET A 344 14.89 -20.77 12.31
C MET A 344 14.84 -19.25 12.50
N GLU A 345 15.94 -18.66 12.99
CA GLU A 345 16.04 -17.21 13.19
C GLU A 345 15.88 -16.46 11.86
N THR A 346 16.53 -16.94 10.79
CA THR A 346 16.41 -16.34 9.45
C THR A 346 14.97 -16.40 8.92
N ILE A 347 14.25 -17.52 9.11
CA ILE A 347 12.82 -17.64 8.73
C ILE A 347 11.97 -16.61 9.48
N GLU A 348 12.18 -16.44 10.78
CA GLU A 348 11.41 -15.50 11.60
C GLU A 348 11.67 -14.05 11.17
N MET A 349 12.95 -13.66 11.03
CA MET A 349 13.32 -12.32 10.55
C MET A 349 12.75 -12.02 9.16
N LEU A 350 12.81 -12.99 8.24
CA LEU A 350 12.27 -12.82 6.89
C LEU A 350 10.74 -12.68 6.91
N GLY A 351 10.05 -13.41 7.78
CA GLY A 351 8.62 -13.24 8.02
C GLY A 351 8.27 -11.84 8.54
N GLN A 352 8.99 -11.37 9.56
CA GLN A 352 8.78 -10.02 10.12
C GLN A 352 9.03 -8.92 9.08
N ASN A 353 10.05 -9.07 8.22
CA ASN A 353 10.34 -8.12 7.15
C ASN A 353 9.31 -8.17 6.03
N THR A 354 8.76 -9.34 5.72
CA THR A 354 7.66 -9.50 4.73
C THR A 354 6.39 -8.81 5.20
N ASP A 355 6.03 -8.99 6.47
CA ASP A 355 4.90 -8.30 7.11
C ASP A 355 5.12 -6.79 7.15
N LYS A 356 6.32 -6.35 7.52
CA LYS A 356 6.69 -4.94 7.54
C LYS A 356 6.55 -4.32 6.16
N CYS A 357 7.13 -4.92 5.13
CA CYS A 357 7.05 -4.46 3.75
C CYS A 357 5.59 -4.30 3.31
N SER A 358 4.76 -5.34 3.54
CA SER A 358 3.34 -5.32 3.22
C SER A 358 2.59 -4.18 3.92
N ARG A 359 2.83 -3.99 5.22
CA ARG A 359 2.21 -2.90 6.00
C ARG A 359 2.64 -1.53 5.51
N ASP A 360 3.93 -1.34 5.23
CA ASP A 360 4.47 -0.05 4.81
C ASP A 360 3.97 0.33 3.41
N ILE A 361 3.86 -0.63 2.49
CA ILE A 361 3.21 -0.44 1.20
C ILE A 361 1.74 -0.03 1.36
N ARG A 362 0.95 -0.76 2.17
CA ARG A 362 -0.47 -0.43 2.40
C ARG A 362 -0.63 0.97 3.01
N ARG A 363 0.20 1.31 3.99
CA ARG A 363 0.21 2.65 4.61
C ARG A 363 0.56 3.73 3.60
N ALA A 364 1.57 3.51 2.75
CA ALA A 364 1.95 4.46 1.72
C ALA A 364 0.79 4.70 0.74
N ARG A 365 0.14 3.64 0.26
CA ARG A 365 -1.09 3.71 -0.57
C ARG A 365 -2.17 4.56 0.10
N THR A 366 -2.48 4.30 1.37
CA THR A 366 -3.48 5.07 2.13
C THR A 366 -3.11 6.54 2.26
N VAL A 367 -1.85 6.86 2.53
CA VAL A 367 -1.37 8.25 2.61
C VAL A 367 -1.55 8.96 1.26
N ILE A 368 -1.26 8.29 0.14
CA ILE A 368 -1.49 8.85 -1.19
C ILE A 368 -2.98 9.10 -1.42
N LEU A 369 -3.83 8.10 -1.18
CA LEU A 369 -5.29 8.25 -1.31
C LEU A 369 -5.82 9.41 -0.48
N GLN A 370 -5.42 9.52 0.79
CA GLN A 370 -5.84 10.62 1.65
C GLN A 370 -5.38 11.98 1.11
N ARG A 371 -4.18 12.09 0.55
CA ARG A 371 -3.70 13.35 -0.07
C ARG A 371 -4.47 13.70 -1.33
N ILE A 372 -4.89 12.69 -2.10
CA ILE A 372 -5.73 12.84 -3.30
C ILE A 372 -7.14 13.31 -2.93
N ILE A 373 -7.72 12.74 -1.87
CA ILE A 373 -9.04 13.11 -1.35
C ILE A 373 -9.00 14.52 -0.74
N ARG A 374 -8.01 14.79 0.12
CA ARG A 374 -7.85 16.06 0.84
C ARG A 374 -7.45 17.22 -0.04
N HIS A 375 -6.93 17.00 -1.25
CA HIS A 375 -6.68 18.08 -2.20
C HIS A 375 -8.01 18.67 -2.66
N PRO A 376 -8.43 19.83 -2.14
CA PRO A 376 -9.68 20.43 -2.56
C PRO A 376 -9.43 21.07 -3.91
N ASN A 377 -10.38 20.88 -4.82
CA ASN A 377 -10.48 21.70 -6.01
C ASN A 377 -10.35 23.18 -5.63
N SER A 378 -9.45 23.88 -6.30
CA SER A 378 -9.49 25.34 -6.35
C SER A 378 -10.63 25.78 -7.28
N ASN A 379 -11.86 25.43 -6.93
CA ASN A 379 -13.05 26.02 -7.52
C ASN A 379 -13.58 27.05 -6.52
N ASN A 380 -13.03 28.25 -6.65
CA ASN A 380 -13.77 29.48 -6.86
C ASN A 380 -13.05 30.25 -7.97
#